data_AF-A0A9X0CCZ3-F1
#
_entry.id   AF-A0A9X0CCZ3-F1
#
_cell.length_a   1.000
_cell.length_b   1.000
_cell.length_c   1.000
_cell.angle_alpha   90.00
_cell.angle_beta   90.00
_cell.angle_gamma   90.00
#
_symmetry.space_group_name_H-M   'P 1'
#
loop_
_entity.id
_entity.type
_entity.pdbx_description
1 polymer ?
#
loop_
_entity_poly.entity_id
_entity_poly.type
_entity_poly.pdbx_seq_one_letter_code
_entity_poly.pdbx_strand_id
1 'polypeptide(L)' 'MLKEVVKPLSYHKPADKICENLKKIDAQICELQYDKQIDLNTVDLKKLRVKQLKKILSDWDEECIGCLEKSDFIKRIETT' A
#
# COMPACT_ATOMS: atom_id res chain seq x y z
N MET A 1 -14.84 9.62 18.35
CA MET A 1 -14.57 9.29 16.94
C MET A 1 -15.72 9.65 16.01
N LEU A 2 -16.90 9.03 16.06
CA LEU A 2 -17.97 9.26 15.06
C LEU A 2 -18.43 10.73 14.92
N LYS A 3 -18.55 11.45 16.04
CA LYS A 3 -18.99 12.87 16.06
C LYS A 3 -18.04 13.81 15.32
N GLU A 4 -16.74 13.47 15.27
CA GLU A 4 -15.69 14.25 14.61
C GLU A 4 -15.70 14.07 13.09
N VAL A 5 -16.42 13.06 12.58
CA VAL A 5 -16.65 12.83 11.16
C VAL A 5 -18.02 13.38 10.75
N VAL A 6 -19.06 12.97 11.48
CA VAL A 6 -20.46 13.25 11.12
C VAL A 6 -20.78 14.75 11.17
N LYS A 7 -20.37 15.46 12.22
CA LYS A 7 -20.63 16.91 12.32
C LYS A 7 -19.99 17.72 11.19
N PRO A 8 -18.68 17.62 10.91
CA PRO A 8 -18.10 18.39 9.82
C PRO A 8 -18.62 17.97 8.43
N LEU A 9 -18.99 16.70 8.24
CA LEU A 9 -19.66 16.27 7.00
C LEU A 9 -21.03 16.95 6.81
N SER A 10 -21.82 17.09 7.87
CA SER A 10 -23.15 17.73 7.80
C SER A 10 -23.09 19.20 7.37
N TYR A 11 -21.97 19.89 7.58
CA TYR A 11 -21.76 21.26 7.10
C TYR A 11 -20.88 21.32 5.84
N HIS A 12 -20.81 20.22 5.07
CA HIS A 12 -20.07 20.12 3.81
C HIS A 12 -18.56 20.44 3.91
N LYS A 13 -17.93 20.15 5.06
CA LYS A 13 -16.47 20.25 5.18
C LYS A 13 -15.81 19.21 4.26
N PRO A 14 -14.78 19.57 3.49
CA PRO A 14 -14.10 18.62 2.60
C PRO A 14 -13.43 17.49 3.39
N ALA A 15 -13.50 16.27 2.83
CA ALA A 15 -13.01 15.05 3.45
C ALA A 15 -11.52 15.12 3.83
N ASP A 16 -10.67 15.71 2.99
CA ASP A 16 -9.25 15.95 3.30
C ASP A 16 -9.05 16.72 4.60
N LYS A 17 -9.83 17.80 4.82
CA LYS A 17 -9.73 18.61 6.04
C LYS A 17 -10.35 17.93 7.26
N ILE A 18 -11.21 16.94 7.06
CA ILE A 18 -11.70 16.08 8.14
C ILE A 18 -10.59 15.09 8.51
N CYS A 19 -9.94 14.47 7.52
CA CYS A 19 -8.82 13.55 7.71
C CYS A 19 -7.63 14.22 8.41
N GLU A 20 -7.24 15.44 8.02
CA GLU A 20 -6.18 16.20 8.71
C GLU A 20 -6.50 16.47 10.20
N ASN A 21 -7.77 16.71 10.51
CA ASN A 21 -8.20 16.91 11.90
C ASN A 21 -8.19 15.60 12.68
N LEU A 22 -8.65 14.49 12.07
CA LEU A 22 -8.64 13.17 12.69
C LEU A 22 -7.22 12.68 12.97
N LYS A 23 -6.26 13.00 12.08
CA LYS A 23 -4.84 12.70 12.27
C LYS A 23 -4.28 13.20 13.60
N LYS A 24 -4.77 14.35 14.09
CA LYS A 24 -4.34 14.93 15.37
C LYS A 24 -4.89 14.20 16.58
N ILE A 25 -5.99 13.48 16.41
CA ILE A 25 -6.69 12.74 17.47
C ILE A 25 -6.15 11.31 17.52
N ASP A 26 -5.99 10.70 16.34
CA ASP A 26 -5.48 9.34 16.19
C ASP A 26 -4.70 9.26 14.87
N ALA A 27 -3.37 9.15 14.99
CA ALA A 27 -2.47 9.08 13.85
C ALA A 27 -2.67 7.80 13.02
N GLN A 28 -3.17 6.71 13.65
CA GLN A 28 -3.33 5.41 13.00
C GLN A 28 -4.38 5.45 11.88
N ILE A 29 -5.35 6.37 11.95
CA ILE A 29 -6.37 6.57 10.91
C ILE A 29 -5.73 6.94 9.56
N CYS A 30 -4.67 7.76 9.57
CA CYS A 30 -3.96 8.16 8.34
C CYS A 30 -2.88 7.17 7.92
N GLU A 31 -2.46 6.28 8.81
CA GLU A 31 -1.50 5.22 8.52
C GLU A 31 -2.17 3.97 7.92
N LEU A 32 -3.49 3.88 8.07
CA LEU A 32 -4.33 2.87 7.43
C LEU A 32 -4.30 3.03 5.91
N GLN A 33 -3.46 2.22 5.28
CA GLN A 33 -3.43 2.05 3.83
C GLN A 33 -4.03 0.70 3.51
N TYR A 34 -5.02 0.66 2.61
CA TYR A 34 -5.44 -0.59 2.02
C TYR A 34 -4.22 -1.23 1.35
N ASP A 35 -4.02 -2.51 1.60
CA ASP A 35 -3.00 -3.25 0.87
C ASP A 35 -3.35 -3.16 -0.61
N LYS A 36 -2.55 -2.40 -1.37
CA LYS A 36 -2.78 -2.28 -2.80
C LYS A 36 -2.57 -3.66 -3.37
N GLN A 37 -3.66 -4.29 -3.81
CA GLN A 37 -3.59 -5.47 -4.65
C GLN A 37 -2.75 -5.08 -5.86
N ILE A 38 -1.56 -5.66 -5.94
CA ILE A 38 -0.68 -5.45 -7.07
C ILE A 38 -1.28 -6.26 -8.20
N ASP A 39 -1.95 -5.59 -9.13
CA ASP A 39 -2.40 -6.21 -10.38
C ASP A 39 -1.18 -6.55 -11.23
N LEU A 40 -0.68 -7.77 -11.06
CA LEU A 40 0.53 -8.28 -11.71
C LEU A 40 0.44 -8.24 -13.24
N ASN A 41 -0.78 -8.22 -13.80
CA ASN A 41 -1.04 -8.12 -15.24
C ASN A 41 -0.82 -6.71 -15.83
N THR A 42 -0.87 -5.65 -15.00
CA THR A 42 -0.77 -4.25 -15.48
C THR A 42 0.40 -3.50 -14.85
N VAL A 43 0.98 -4.04 -13.79
CA VAL A 43 2.07 -3.41 -13.06
C VAL A 43 3.40 -3.63 -13.77
N ASP A 44 4.15 -2.55 -13.93
CA ASP A 44 5.52 -2.62 -14.43
C ASP A 44 6.46 -3.00 -13.28
N LEU A 45 6.93 -4.25 -13.27
CA LEU A 45 7.82 -4.79 -12.24
C LEU A 45 9.11 -3.95 -12.09
N LYS A 46 9.56 -3.27 -13.15
CA LYS A 46 10.75 -2.39 -13.11
C LYS A 46 10.49 -1.10 -12.34
N LYS A 47 9.23 -0.66 -12.23
CA LYS A 47 8.84 0.51 -11.41
C LYS A 47 8.66 0.18 -9.93
N LEU A 48 8.48 -1.09 -9.58
CA LEU A 48 8.32 -1.52 -8.19
C LEU A 48 9.64 -1.44 -7.42
N ARG A 49 9.56 -1.27 -6.09
CA ARG A 49 10.73 -1.35 -5.20
C ARG A 49 11.00 -2.81 -4.81
N VAL A 50 12.24 -3.13 -4.45
CA VAL A 50 12.62 -4.49 -4.00
C VAL A 50 11.73 -5.01 -2.87
N LYS A 51 11.33 -4.13 -1.92
CA LYS A 51 10.39 -4.50 -0.85
C LYS A 51 9.02 -4.96 -1.38
N GLN A 52 8.53 -4.36 -2.46
CA GLN A 52 7.27 -4.77 -3.07
C GLN A 52 7.42 -6.06 -3.87
N LEU A 53 8.53 -6.23 -4.60
CA LEU A 53 8.85 -7.48 -5.29
C LEU A 53 8.94 -8.66 -4.30
N LYS A 54 9.61 -8.47 -3.16
CA LYS A 54 9.64 -9.46 -2.06
C LYS A 54 8.25 -9.77 -1.49
N LYS A 55 7.38 -8.76 -1.40
CA LYS A 55 6.02 -8.95 -0.92
C LYS A 55 5.19 -9.81 -1.88
N ILE A 56 5.35 -9.61 -3.19
CA ILE A 56 4.71 -10.44 -4.23
C ILE A 56 5.13 -11.91 -4.08
N LEU A 57 6.44 -12.15 -4.01
CA LEU A 57 6.98 -13.51 -3.82
C LEU A 57 6.45 -14.16 -2.54
N SER A 58 6.43 -13.41 -1.43
CA SER A 58 5.89 -13.88 -0.15
C SER A 58 4.39 -14.13 -0.17
N ASP A 59 3.61 -13.42 -0.98
CA ASP A 59 2.16 -13.64 -1.15
C ASP A 59 1.89 -14.93 -1.94
N TRP A 60 2.84 -15.33 -2.80
CA TRP A 60 2.82 -16.58 -3.56
C TRP A 60 3.48 -17.76 -2.83
N ASP A 61 3.92 -17.57 -1.58
CA ASP A 61 4.70 -18.55 -0.80
C ASP A 61 6.01 -18.98 -1.50
N GLU A 62 6.55 -18.10 -2.37
CA GLU A 62 7.86 -18.29 -3.01
C GLU A 62 8.93 -17.44 -2.32
N GLU A 63 10.11 -18.02 -2.13
CA GLU A 63 11.30 -17.29 -1.71
C GLU A 63 12.38 -17.39 -2.79
N CYS A 64 12.97 -16.24 -3.12
CA CYS A 64 14.13 -16.24 -4.00
C CYS A 64 15.42 -16.41 -3.19
N ILE A 65 15.96 -17.63 -3.21
CA ILE A 65 17.24 -17.98 -2.59
C ILE A 65 18.37 -17.54 -3.53
N GLY A 66 19.06 -16.45 -3.18
CA GLY A 66 20.19 -15.91 -3.97
C GLY A 66 19.91 -14.60 -4.72
N CYS A 67 18.67 -14.09 -4.68
CA CYS A 67 18.36 -12.77 -5.24
C CYS A 67 19.06 -11.65 -4.46
N LEU A 68 20.16 -11.12 -5.01
CA LEU A 68 20.87 -9.94 -4.49
C LEU A 68 20.42 -8.64 -5.17
N GLU A 69 20.12 -8.71 -6.47
CA GLU A 69 19.79 -7.57 -7.29
C GLU A 69 18.30 -7.51 -7.60
N LYS A 70 17.79 -6.27 -7.81
CA LYS A 70 16.39 -6.04 -8.19
C LYS A 70 16.00 -6.83 -9.43
N SER A 71 16.88 -6.91 -10.41
CA SER A 71 16.67 -7.63 -11.67
C SER A 71 16.44 -9.13 -11.46
N ASP A 72 17.04 -9.71 -10.42
CA ASP A 72 16.91 -11.13 -10.10
C ASP A 72 15.51 -11.44 -9.55
N PHE A 73 15.00 -10.56 -8.66
CA PHE A 73 13.62 -10.65 -8.17
C PHE A 73 12.60 -10.53 -9.30
N ILE A 74 12.83 -9.61 -10.26
CA ILE A 74 11.94 -9.44 -11.42
C ILE A 74 11.95 -10.71 -12.27
N LYS A 75 13.12 -11.24 -12.60
CA LYS A 75 13.25 -12.48 -13.38
C LYS A 75 12.54 -13.65 -12.70
N ARG A 76 12.66 -13.80 -11.38
CA ARG A 76 11.95 -14.85 -10.65
C ARG A 76 10.44 -14.70 -10.85
N ILE A 77 9.90 -13.51 -10.62
CA ILE A 77 8.47 -13.21 -10.75
C ILE A 77 7.95 -13.42 -12.19
N GLU A 78 8.76 -13.15 -13.21
CA GLU A 78 8.41 -13.40 -14.63
C GLU A 78 8.52 -14.88 -15.03
N THR A 79 9.25 -15.69 -14.25
CA THR A 79 9.48 -17.13 -14.54
C THR A 79 8.53 -18.04 -13.76
N THR A 80 7.91 -17.54 -12.68
CA THR A 80 6.80 -18.19 -11.96
C THR A 80 5.55 -18.23 -12.84
#